data_AF-A0A286DDY1-F1
#
_entry.id   AF-A0A286DDY1-F1
#
_cell.length_a   1.000
_cell.length_b   1.000
_cell.length_c   1.000
_cell.angle_alpha   90.00
_cell.angle_beta   90.00
_cell.angle_gamma   90.00
#
_symmetry.space_group_name_H-M   'P 1'
#
loop_
_entity.id
_entity.type
_entity.pdbx_description
1 polymer ?
#
loop_
_entity_poly.entity_id
_entity_poly.type
_entity_poly.pdbx_seq_one_letter_code
_entity_poly.pdbx_strand_id
1 'polypeptide(L)' 'MRRIRFFTVAMLLGLLASASFTASASWQGTWYYYDEEGVLVGSWTAGCGAADGRWGETTDNKTFVQGCRSDS' A
#
# COMPACT_ATOMS: atom_id res chain seq x y z
N MET A 1 -13.22 44.60 5.81
CA MET A 1 -13.74 43.46 5.02
C MET A 1 -12.72 42.79 4.10
N ARG A 2 -11.89 43.51 3.33
CA ARG A 2 -10.89 42.92 2.41
C ARG A 2 -9.81 42.05 3.09
N ARG A 3 -9.36 42.42 4.30
CA ARG A 3 -8.34 41.65 5.06
C ARG A 3 -8.85 40.31 5.61
N ILE A 4 -10.12 40.26 6.04
CA ILE A 4 -10.75 39.04 6.57
C ILE A 4 -10.89 37.98 5.47
N ARG A 5 -11.15 38.39 4.22
CA ARG A 5 -11.25 37.49 3.06
C ARG A 5 -9.95 36.75 2.76
N PHE A 6 -8.79 37.40 2.95
CA PHE A 6 -7.49 36.75 2.74
C PHE A 6 -7.18 35.71 3.83
N PHE A 7 -7.55 35.99 5.08
CA PHE A 7 -7.39 35.02 6.17
C PHE A 7 -8.25 33.77 5.97
N THR A 8 -9.50 33.92 5.52
CA THR A 8 -10.38 32.78 5.27
C THR A 8 -9.90 31.88 4.13
N VAL A 9 -9.35 32.47 3.06
CA VAL A 9 -8.80 31.69 1.94
C VAL A 9 -7.53 30.94 2.34
N ALA A 10 -6.65 31.58 3.11
CA ALA A 10 -5.43 30.94 3.61
C ALA A 10 -5.73 29.78 4.57
N MET A 11 -6.74 29.93 5.44
CA MET A 11 -7.16 28.89 6.37
C MET A 11 -7.77 27.68 5.65
N LEU A 12 -8.59 27.91 4.63
CA LEU A 12 -9.17 26.82 3.81
C LEU A 12 -8.11 26.05 3.03
N LEU A 13 -7.13 26.76 2.44
CA LEU A 13 -6.00 26.12 1.75
C LEU A 13 -5.11 25.32 2.72
N GLY A 14 -4.91 25.79 3.95
CA GLY A 14 -4.17 25.06 4.98
C GLY A 14 -4.86 23.77 5.43
N LEU A 15 -6.19 23.78 5.54
CA LEU A 15 -6.99 22.59 5.90
C LEU A 15 -7.04 21.55 4.77
N LEU A 16 -7.10 21.99 3.50
CA LEU A 16 -7.05 21.08 2.35
C LEU A 16 -5.66 20.41 2.19
N ALA A 17 -4.59 21.14 2.49
CA ALA A 17 -3.23 20.60 2.46
C ALA A 17 -2.98 19.52 3.52
N SER A 18 -3.66 19.59 4.67
CA SER A 18 -3.50 18.62 5.76
C SER A 18 -4.31 17.34 5.58
N ALA A 19 -5.35 17.33 4.74
CA ALA A 19 -6.13 16.14 4.41
C ALA A 19 -5.47 15.23 3.34
N SER A 20 -4.38 15.68 2.70
CA SER A 20 -3.80 14.99 1.53
C SER A 20 -2.83 13.85 1.86
N PHE A 21 -2.46 13.65 3.14
CA PHE A 21 -1.39 12.72 3.53
C PHE A 21 -1.82 11.58 4.45
N THR A 22 -3.12 11.24 4.51
CA THR A 22 -3.56 9.99 5.13
C THR A 22 -3.71 8.86 4.10
N ALA A 23 -2.85 8.84 3.09
CA ALA A 23 -2.51 7.58 2.45
C ALA A 23 -1.40 6.97 3.32
N SER A 24 -1.78 6.32 4.42
CA SER A 24 -0.90 5.29 4.96
C SER A 24 -0.67 4.33 3.78
N ALA A 25 0.51 4.39 3.19
CA ALA A 25 0.99 3.29 2.37
C ALA A 25 1.05 2.09 3.31
N SER A 26 -0.07 1.39 3.44
CA SER A 26 -0.10 0.10 4.08
C SER A 26 0.66 -0.78 3.12
N TRP A 27 1.96 -0.96 3.40
CA TRP A 27 2.80 -1.98 2.75
C TRP A 27 2.31 -3.41 3.10
N GLN A 28 1.03 -3.54 3.46
CA GLN A 28 0.33 -4.77 3.75
C GLN A 28 -0.07 -5.40 2.44
N GLY A 29 0.59 -6.48 2.08
CA GLY A 29 0.34 -7.15 0.83
C GLY A 29 1.14 -8.40 0.67
N THR A 30 0.82 -9.10 -0.41
CA THR A 30 1.44 -10.37 -0.76
C THR A 30 2.07 -10.26 -2.13
N TRP A 31 3.36 -10.55 -2.20
CA TRP A 31 4.08 -10.80 -3.44
C TRP A 31 3.89 -12.25 -3.85
N TYR A 32 3.49 -12.51 -5.09
CA TYR A 32 3.42 -13.83 -5.70
C TYR A 32 4.54 -13.95 -6.72
N TYR A 33 5.33 -15.02 -6.65
CA TYR A 33 6.46 -15.29 -7.51
C TYR A 33 6.12 -16.43 -8.47
N TYR A 34 6.42 -16.24 -9.74
CA TYR A 34 6.10 -17.18 -10.81
C TYR A 34 7.38 -17.63 -11.54
N ASP A 35 7.38 -18.82 -12.11
CA ASP A 35 8.42 -19.27 -13.03
C ASP A 35 8.26 -18.66 -14.43
N GLU A 36 9.05 -19.12 -15.40
CA GLU A 36 9.03 -18.64 -16.79
C GLU A 36 7.74 -19.06 -17.52
N GLU A 37 7.15 -20.19 -17.12
CA GLU A 37 5.89 -20.74 -17.61
C GLU A 37 4.65 -20.09 -16.98
N GLY A 38 4.83 -19.27 -15.95
CA GLY A 38 3.75 -18.55 -15.24
C GLY A 38 3.10 -19.34 -14.11
N VAL A 39 3.73 -20.42 -13.63
CA VAL A 39 3.29 -21.22 -12.48
C VAL A 39 3.74 -20.56 -11.19
N LEU A 40 2.89 -20.57 -10.17
CA LEU A 40 3.21 -19.99 -8.86
C LEU A 40 4.24 -20.85 -8.12
N VAL A 41 5.43 -20.30 -7.87
CA VAL A 41 6.55 -20.99 -7.21
C VAL A 41 6.87 -20.46 -5.82
N GLY A 42 6.30 -19.32 -5.43
CA GLY A 42 6.47 -18.79 -4.08
C GLY A 42 5.56 -17.60 -3.78
N SER A 43 5.53 -17.18 -2.53
CA SER A 43 4.92 -15.90 -2.14
C SER A 43 5.54 -15.33 -0.88
N TRP A 44 5.40 -14.02 -0.70
CA TRP A 44 5.83 -13.29 0.49
C TRP A 44 4.76 -12.30 0.94
N THR A 45 4.18 -12.54 2.11
CA THR A 45 3.23 -11.65 2.78
C THR A 45 3.97 -10.79 3.79
N ALA A 46 3.73 -9.49 3.76
CA ALA A 46 4.28 -8.53 4.73
C ALA A 46 3.17 -7.61 5.25
N GLY A 47 3.27 -7.21 6.52
CA GLY A 47 2.39 -6.23 7.17
C GLY A 47 1.05 -6.79 7.66
N CYS A 48 0.86 -8.10 7.63
CA CYS A 48 -0.35 -8.83 7.99
C CYS A 48 -0.26 -9.57 9.33
N GLY A 49 0.81 -9.38 10.10
CA GLY A 49 0.95 -9.93 11.45
C GLY A 49 1.09 -11.45 11.42
N ALA A 50 0.09 -12.19 11.90
CA ALA A 50 0.16 -13.66 11.97
C ALA A 50 0.24 -14.33 10.59
N ALA A 51 -0.25 -13.68 9.54
CA ALA A 51 -0.15 -14.15 8.16
C ALA A 51 1.14 -13.69 7.44
N ASP A 52 2.03 -12.98 8.14
CA ASP A 52 3.34 -12.63 7.59
C ASP A 52 4.18 -13.88 7.44
N GLY A 53 4.80 -14.02 6.27
CA GLY A 53 5.52 -15.22 5.96
C GLY A 53 5.96 -15.26 4.51
N ARG A 54 6.98 -16.07 4.26
CA ARG A 54 7.51 -16.34 2.93
C ARG A 54 7.58 -17.83 2.71
N TRP A 55 7.19 -18.28 1.54
CA TRP A 55 7.33 -19.67 1.12
C TRP A 55 7.80 -19.73 -0.33
N GLY A 56 8.40 -20.86 -0.69
CA GLY A 56 8.83 -21.15 -2.05
C GLY A 56 10.00 -20.28 -2.51
N GLU A 57 10.10 -20.13 -3.82
CA GLU A 57 11.19 -19.42 -4.48
C GLU A 57 10.87 -17.94 -4.71
N THR A 58 11.89 -17.16 -5.01
CA THR A 58 11.73 -15.76 -5.38
C THR A 58 12.37 -15.50 -6.71
N THR A 59 11.51 -15.10 -7.63
CA THR A 59 11.83 -14.82 -9.01
C THR A 59 11.57 -13.34 -9.30
N ASP A 60 12.08 -12.86 -10.43
CA ASP A 60 11.80 -11.50 -10.89
C ASP A 60 10.41 -11.38 -11.51
N ASN A 61 9.84 -12.48 -12.02
CA ASN A 61 8.46 -12.56 -12.46
C ASN A 61 7.53 -12.61 -11.24
N LYS A 62 7.07 -11.43 -10.79
CA LYS A 62 6.27 -11.32 -9.57
C LYS A 62 5.14 -10.32 -9.69
N THR A 63 4.05 -10.58 -8.96
CA THR A 63 2.91 -9.67 -8.84
C THR A 63 2.69 -9.31 -7.38
N PHE A 64 2.43 -8.04 -7.11
CA PHE A 64 2.00 -7.56 -5.80
C PHE A 64 0.48 -7.46 -5.75
N VAL A 65 -0.12 -8.05 -4.73
CA VAL A 65 -1.54 -7.88 -4.41
C VAL A 65 -1.65 -7.23 -3.05
N GLN A 66 -2.42 -6.14 -2.99
CA GLN A 66 -2.71 -5.48 -1.73
C GLN A 66 -3.66 -6.35 -0.91
N GLY A 67 -3.32 -6.57 0.36
CA GLY A 67 -4.06 -7.47 1.25
C GLY A 67 -3.31 -8.75 1.64
N CYS A 68 -3.77 -9.35 2.72
CA CYS A 68 -3.15 -10.51 3.34
C CYS A 68 -3.51 -11.80 2.61
N ARG A 69 -2.52 -12.68 2.42
CA ARG A 69 -2.77 -14.03 1.93
C ARG A 69 -3.80 -14.71 2.83
N SER A 70 -4.86 -15.23 2.21
CA SER A 70 -5.84 -16.05 2.91
C SER A 70 -5.25 -17.44 3.10
N ASP A 71 -5.07 -17.89 4.34
CA ASP A 71 -4.87 -19.31 4.63
C ASP A 71 -6.21 -20.01 4.39
N SER A 72 -6.34 -20.66 3.23
CA SER A 72 -7.47 -21.53 2.88
C SER A 72 -6.94 -22.91 2.56
#